data_AF-A0A9N9WK22-F1
#
_entry.id   AF-A0A9N9WK22-F1
#
_cell.length_a   1.000
_cell.length_b   1.000
_cell.length_c   1.000
_cell.angle_alpha   90.00
_cell.angle_beta   90.00
_cell.angle_gamma   90.00
#
_symmetry.space_group_name_H-M   'P 1'
#
loop_
_entity.id
_entity.type
_entity.pdbx_description
1 polymer ?
#
loop_
_entity_poly.entity_id
_entity_poly.type
_entity_poly.pdbx_seq_one_letter_code
_entity_poly.pdbx_strand_id
1 'polypeptide(L)'
;MEDEIEDCIRKKIQWPQLPATVKKLLGDSPKEYERYIFEFSIKNQLRFRGSLVRTVRKDEKKYYETLVQCSIQRLMLYPYHLADMIVKGLRITPFIYYVEVVALLIEMEKSYDTMPNFTAADCLRLLGIGRNEYLELVAKSRSLGRRGRSKAIRGLLPKVPMNIPMQPWWRVELGYVLEEDVKPLSESEKALIDLLIDRGSQTAGTLDYNVVKTLYRRGLIYLDVPITAEDRVSVPPLKGFVMNRIAGDYFETLLYKVFVSIDEHTTVAELANVLQVECELVKQAVSLYCRVGFAHHLRPPPATLHPSWRHAHTHPQHPP
;
A
#
# COMPACT_ATOMS: atom_id res chain seq x y z
N MET A 1 13.57 -20.34 15.95
CA MET A 1 14.68 -19.62 16.62
C MET A 1 14.58 -18.13 16.38
N GLU A 2 14.52 -17.65 15.13
CA GLU A 2 14.19 -16.25 14.84
C GLU A 2 12.77 -15.88 15.31
N ASP A 3 11.82 -16.82 15.26
CA ASP A 3 10.43 -16.60 15.67
C ASP A 3 10.29 -16.14 17.14
N GLU A 4 11.14 -16.62 18.06
CA GLU A 4 11.13 -16.21 19.47
C GLU A 4 11.56 -14.74 19.63
N ILE A 5 12.53 -14.29 18.84
CA ILE A 5 12.99 -12.90 18.82
C ILE A 5 11.89 -12.02 18.21
N GLU A 6 11.31 -12.44 17.08
CA GLU A 6 10.21 -11.73 16.44
C GLU A 6 9.00 -11.57 17.36
N ASP A 7 8.63 -12.62 18.11
CA ASP A 7 7.52 -12.58 19.07
C ASP A 7 7.78 -11.62 20.23
N CYS A 8 9.03 -11.54 20.71
CA CYS A 8 9.40 -10.53 21.70
C CYS A 8 9.26 -9.11 21.13
N ILE A 9 9.62 -8.91 19.85
CA ILE A 9 9.47 -7.61 19.17
C ILE A 9 7.99 -7.25 19.00
N ARG A 10 7.14 -8.19 18.56
CA ARG A 10 5.67 -8.01 18.43
C ARG A 10 5.04 -7.65 19.78
N LYS A 11 5.45 -8.32 20.85
CA LYS A 11 5.03 -8.05 22.25
C LYS A 11 5.66 -6.79 22.86
N LYS A 12 6.51 -6.09 22.10
CA LYS A 12 7.19 -4.84 22.51
C LYS A 12 8.04 -4.98 23.78
N ILE A 13 8.65 -6.16 23.96
CA ILE A 13 9.51 -6.44 25.11
C ILE A 13 10.85 -5.74 24.91
N GLN A 14 11.27 -4.93 25.88
CA GLN A 14 12.56 -4.23 25.81
C GLN A 14 13.71 -5.13 26.28
N TRP A 15 14.95 -4.79 25.88
CA TRP A 15 16.14 -5.56 26.21
C TRP A 15 16.24 -6.01 27.68
N PRO A 16 16.00 -5.15 28.70
CA PRO A 16 16.11 -5.58 30.11
C PRO A 16 15.17 -6.72 30.46
N GLN A 17 13.98 -6.75 29.85
CA GLN A 17 12.88 -7.69 30.10
C GLN A 17 12.91 -8.93 29.19
N LEU A 18 13.87 -9.02 28.27
CA LEU A 18 13.97 -10.19 27.40
C LEU A 18 14.28 -11.47 28.19
N PRO A 19 13.68 -12.62 27.82
CA PRO A 19 14.02 -13.91 28.37
C PRO A 19 15.53 -14.22 28.22
N ALA A 20 16.11 -14.90 29.22
CA ALA A 20 17.54 -15.23 29.21
C ALA A 20 17.93 -16.12 28.01
N THR A 21 17.02 -16.97 27.53
CA THR A 21 17.20 -17.77 26.31
C THR A 21 17.37 -16.88 25.09
N VAL A 22 16.49 -15.90 24.92
CA VAL A 22 16.52 -14.94 23.81
C VAL A 22 17.75 -14.04 23.87
N LYS A 23 18.17 -13.58 25.06
CA LYS A 23 19.41 -12.83 25.23
C LYS A 23 20.64 -13.64 24.79
N LYS A 24 20.72 -14.91 25.16
CA LYS A 24 21.80 -15.82 24.71
C LYS A 24 21.79 -16.03 23.20
N LEU A 25 20.62 -16.15 22.56
CA LEU A 25 20.50 -16.24 21.09
C LEU A 25 21.07 -15.00 20.38
N LEU A 26 20.96 -13.83 21.03
CA LEU A 26 21.48 -12.55 20.54
C LEU A 26 22.94 -12.30 20.99
N GLY A 27 23.64 -13.33 21.50
CA GLY A 27 25.01 -13.22 22.02
C GLY A 27 25.13 -12.25 23.20
N ASP A 28 24.07 -12.12 24.00
CA ASP A 28 23.95 -11.18 25.12
C ASP A 28 24.26 -9.72 24.72
N SER A 29 24.04 -9.37 23.44
CA SER A 29 24.31 -8.05 22.88
C SER A 29 23.02 -7.22 22.71
N PRO A 30 22.84 -6.13 23.48
CA PRO A 30 21.72 -5.21 23.27
C PRO A 30 21.70 -4.62 21.86
N LYS A 31 22.88 -4.31 21.31
CA LYS A 31 23.02 -3.76 19.94
C LYS A 31 22.51 -4.73 18.88
N GLU A 32 22.69 -6.03 19.10
CA GLU A 32 22.19 -7.04 18.18
C GLU A 32 20.67 -7.09 18.20
N TYR A 33 20.05 -6.95 19.38
CA TYR A 33 18.61 -6.81 19.47
C TYR A 33 18.09 -5.56 18.77
N GLU A 34 18.78 -4.42 18.91
CA GLU A 34 18.42 -3.20 18.21
C GLU A 34 18.47 -3.37 16.68
N ARG A 35 19.45 -4.12 16.17
CA ARG A 35 19.55 -4.50 14.75
C ARG A 35 18.34 -5.33 14.32
N TYR A 36 18.00 -6.38 15.09
CA TYR A 36 16.82 -7.22 14.82
C TYR A 36 15.50 -6.44 14.90
N ILE A 37 15.31 -5.55 15.88
CA ILE A 37 14.14 -4.67 15.96
C ILE A 37 14.00 -3.86 14.67
N PHE A 38 15.08 -3.25 14.20
CA PHE A 38 15.06 -2.43 13.00
C PHE A 38 14.74 -3.26 11.75
N GLU A 39 15.45 -4.37 11.53
CA GLU A 39 15.24 -5.24 10.36
C GLU A 39 13.83 -5.84 10.33
N PHE A 40 13.34 -6.32 11.47
CA PHE A 40 11.97 -6.80 11.62
C PHE A 40 10.96 -5.70 11.29
N SER A 41 11.19 -4.48 11.78
CA SER A 41 10.28 -3.35 11.57
C SER A 41 10.23 -2.92 10.10
N ILE A 42 11.35 -2.99 9.37
CA ILE A 42 11.39 -2.70 7.92
C ILE A 42 10.73 -3.83 7.14
N LYS A 43 11.06 -5.09 7.45
CA LYS A 43 10.52 -6.29 6.78
C LYS A 43 9.01 -6.40 6.91
N ASN A 44 8.45 -6.02 8.06
CA ASN A 44 7.01 -6.08 8.34
C ASN A 44 6.30 -4.74 8.18
N GLN A 45 6.98 -3.73 7.62
CA GLN A 45 6.43 -2.38 7.38
C GLN A 45 5.71 -1.81 8.61
N LEU A 46 6.36 -1.85 9.78
CA LEU A 46 5.73 -1.40 11.02
C LEU A 46 5.59 0.12 11.07
N ARG A 47 4.56 0.59 11.76
CA ARG A 47 4.41 2.00 12.08
C ARG A 47 5.47 2.40 13.10
N PHE A 48 6.13 3.54 12.91
CA PHE A 48 7.15 4.04 13.83
C PHE A 48 6.59 4.27 15.24
N ARG A 49 5.49 5.03 15.33
CA ARG A 49 4.77 5.26 16.59
C ARG A 49 4.06 4.00 17.05
N GLY A 50 4.24 3.67 18.33
CA GLY A 50 3.64 2.49 18.94
C GLY A 50 4.47 1.20 18.80
N SER A 51 5.59 1.23 18.07
CA SER A 51 6.49 0.07 17.89
C SER A 51 7.82 0.28 18.62
N LEU A 52 8.56 -0.81 18.86
CA LEU A 52 9.90 -0.75 19.47
C LEU A 52 10.91 0.02 18.64
N VAL A 53 10.70 0.18 17.33
CA VAL A 53 11.66 0.88 16.46
C VAL A 53 11.95 2.31 16.94
N ARG A 54 11.00 2.97 17.61
CA ARG A 54 11.17 4.30 18.20
C ARG A 54 12.24 4.34 19.30
N THR A 55 12.52 3.23 19.97
CA THR A 55 13.57 3.19 21.01
C THR A 55 14.96 3.08 20.38
N VAL A 56 15.07 2.56 19.16
CA VAL A 56 16.35 2.29 18.46
C VAL A 56 16.63 3.24 17.29
N ARG A 57 15.62 4.00 16.84
CA ARG A 57 15.72 5.06 15.82
C ARG A 57 15.01 6.30 16.33
N LYS A 58 15.69 7.45 16.23
CA LYS A 58 15.17 8.75 16.70
C LYS A 58 14.48 9.56 15.61
N ASP A 59 14.89 9.37 14.36
CA ASP A 59 14.39 10.11 13.20
C ASP A 59 13.26 9.32 12.52
N GLU A 60 12.02 9.76 12.76
CA GLU A 60 10.80 9.16 12.19
C GLU A 60 10.77 9.30 10.66
N LYS A 61 11.19 10.45 10.11
CA LYS A 61 11.18 10.68 8.66
C LYS A 61 12.18 9.75 7.97
N LYS A 62 13.42 9.70 8.47
CA LYS A 62 14.47 8.82 7.92
C LYS A 62 14.11 7.34 8.02
N TYR A 63 13.38 6.95 9.07
CA TYR A 63 12.85 5.60 9.18
C TYR A 63 11.90 5.27 8.03
N TYR A 64 10.92 6.13 7.75
CA TYR A 64 9.98 5.92 6.65
C TYR A 64 10.64 6.00 5.27
N GLU A 65 11.63 6.89 5.07
CA GLU A 65 12.45 6.91 3.85
C GLU A 65 13.15 5.57 3.62
N THR A 66 13.77 5.02 4.67
CA THR A 66 14.44 3.72 4.61
C THR A 66 13.44 2.58 4.37
N LEU A 67 12.28 2.62 5.03
CA LEU A 67 11.21 1.64 4.85
C LEU A 67 10.76 1.61 3.39
N VAL A 68 10.44 2.76 2.81
CA VAL A 68 10.01 2.87 1.40
C VAL A 68 11.11 2.35 0.47
N GLN A 69 12.36 2.77 0.67
CA GLN A 69 13.47 2.34 -0.17
C GLN A 69 13.67 0.80 -0.11
N CYS A 70 13.65 0.22 1.09
CA CYS A 70 13.78 -1.22 1.27
C CYS A 70 12.59 -1.98 0.67
N SER A 71 11.36 -1.46 0.81
CA SER A 71 10.17 -2.06 0.21
C SER A 71 10.26 -2.06 -1.32
N ILE A 72 10.71 -0.96 -1.95
CA ILE A 72 10.94 -0.90 -3.40
C ILE A 72 12.00 -1.93 -3.83
N GLN A 73 13.14 -1.98 -3.14
CA GLN A 73 14.24 -2.91 -3.45
C GLN A 73 13.83 -4.38 -3.38
N ARG A 74 12.89 -4.69 -2.48
CA ARG A 74 12.33 -6.03 -2.26
C ARG A 74 11.05 -6.29 -3.06
N LEU A 75 10.62 -5.35 -3.92
CA LEU A 75 9.39 -5.43 -4.72
C LEU A 75 8.12 -5.63 -3.87
N MET A 76 8.14 -5.17 -2.62
CA MET A 76 7.02 -5.31 -1.69
C MET A 76 5.83 -4.46 -2.12
N LEU A 77 4.65 -4.86 -1.69
CA LEU A 77 3.44 -4.06 -1.84
C LEU A 77 3.62 -2.68 -1.17
N TYR A 78 3.02 -1.64 -1.75
CA TYR A 78 2.95 -0.34 -1.10
C TYR A 78 2.24 -0.46 0.26
N PRO A 79 2.83 0.03 1.36
CA PRO A 79 2.26 -0.07 2.70
C PRO A 79 1.10 0.93 2.88
N TYR A 80 -0.08 0.58 2.40
CA TYR A 80 -1.27 1.45 2.45
C TYR A 80 -1.65 1.88 3.87
N HIS A 81 -1.41 1.03 4.87
CA HIS A 81 -1.62 1.34 6.29
C HIS A 81 -0.67 2.41 6.84
N LEU A 82 0.35 2.81 6.07
CA LEU A 82 1.28 3.89 6.36
C LEU A 82 1.13 5.07 5.39
N ALA A 83 0.09 5.11 4.55
CA ALA A 83 -0.10 6.15 3.54
C ALA A 83 -0.16 7.56 4.15
N ASP A 84 -0.72 7.69 5.35
CA ASP A 84 -0.73 8.95 6.11
C ASP A 84 0.69 9.48 6.40
N MET A 85 1.65 8.59 6.66
CA MET A 85 3.04 8.97 6.92
C MET A 85 3.84 9.14 5.63
N ILE A 86 3.58 8.32 4.61
CA ILE A 86 4.38 8.31 3.38
C ILE A 86 3.91 9.40 2.41
N VAL A 87 2.60 9.55 2.21
CA VAL A 87 2.06 10.59 1.34
C VAL A 87 2.23 11.96 1.98
N LYS A 88 1.82 12.14 3.25
CA LYS A 88 1.90 13.45 3.93
C LYS A 88 3.31 13.75 4.45
N GLY A 89 4.15 12.76 4.75
CA GLY A 89 5.50 13.00 5.28
C GLY A 89 6.61 13.03 4.24
N LEU A 90 6.48 12.24 3.16
CA LEU A 90 7.51 12.06 2.14
C LEU A 90 7.07 12.51 0.73
N ARG A 91 5.80 12.87 0.53
CA ARG A 91 5.22 13.19 -0.79
C ARG A 91 5.32 12.02 -1.78
N ILE A 92 5.28 10.78 -1.28
CA ILE A 92 5.33 9.58 -2.12
C ILE A 92 3.93 8.96 -2.18
N THR A 93 3.23 9.15 -3.30
CA THR A 93 1.95 8.48 -3.56
C THR A 93 2.17 7.01 -3.94
N PRO A 94 1.15 6.13 -3.83
CA PRO A 94 1.24 4.77 -4.35
C PRO A 94 1.67 4.72 -5.82
N PHE A 95 1.19 5.68 -6.63
CA PHE A 95 1.60 5.81 -8.03
C PHE A 95 3.11 6.04 -8.17
N ILE A 96 3.67 7.02 -7.44
CA ILE A 96 5.11 7.32 -7.47
C ILE A 96 5.91 6.10 -7.00
N TYR A 97 5.46 5.43 -5.95
CA TYR A 97 6.09 4.21 -5.44
C TYR A 97 6.19 3.13 -6.52
N TYR A 98 5.10 2.82 -7.22
CA TYR A 98 5.12 1.76 -8.22
C TYR A 98 5.87 2.14 -9.49
N VAL A 99 5.91 3.44 -9.85
CA VAL A 99 6.81 3.92 -10.92
C VAL A 99 8.27 3.56 -10.57
N GLU A 100 8.69 3.77 -9.33
CA GLU A 100 10.04 3.43 -8.87
C GLU A 100 10.26 1.90 -8.81
N VAL A 101 9.27 1.10 -8.41
CA VAL A 101 9.33 -0.37 -8.44
C VAL A 101 9.56 -0.87 -9.87
N VAL A 102 8.77 -0.41 -10.85
CA VAL A 102 8.93 -0.83 -12.24
C VAL A 102 10.24 -0.32 -12.83
N ALA A 103 10.63 0.92 -12.53
CA ALA A 103 11.92 1.46 -12.97
C ALA A 103 13.09 0.61 -12.48
N LEU A 104 13.09 0.23 -11.19
CA LEU A 104 14.09 -0.65 -10.60
C LEU A 104 14.11 -2.01 -11.29
N LEU A 105 12.94 -2.60 -11.58
CA LEU A 105 12.85 -3.92 -12.21
C LEU A 105 13.49 -3.94 -13.60
N ILE A 106 13.24 -2.88 -14.40
CA ILE A 106 13.85 -2.67 -15.71
C ILE A 106 15.36 -2.42 -15.57
N GLU A 107 15.79 -1.57 -14.62
CA GLU A 107 17.20 -1.26 -14.37
C GLU A 107 18.00 -2.50 -13.97
N MET A 108 17.40 -3.40 -13.19
CA MET A 108 17.99 -4.68 -12.76
C MET A 108 17.81 -5.81 -13.78
N GLU A 109 17.12 -5.56 -14.89
CA GLU A 109 16.78 -6.57 -15.93
C GLU A 109 16.13 -7.84 -15.37
N LYS A 110 15.31 -7.69 -14.31
CA LYS A 110 14.62 -8.82 -13.67
C LYS A 110 13.37 -9.21 -14.45
N SER A 111 12.94 -10.47 -14.33
CA SER A 111 11.65 -10.91 -14.86
C SER A 111 10.49 -10.24 -14.12
N TYR A 112 9.43 -9.90 -14.84
CA TYR A 112 8.16 -9.44 -14.25
C TYR A 112 7.64 -10.41 -13.17
N ASP A 113 7.85 -11.72 -13.38
CA ASP A 113 7.40 -12.80 -12.49
C ASP A 113 8.12 -12.83 -11.14
N THR A 114 9.13 -11.97 -10.93
CA THR A 114 9.75 -11.81 -9.60
C THR A 114 8.93 -10.89 -8.69
N MET A 115 7.95 -10.17 -9.24
CA MET A 115 7.06 -9.31 -8.48
C MET A 115 6.00 -10.15 -7.74
N PRO A 116 5.74 -9.90 -6.44
CA PRO A 116 4.58 -10.42 -5.72
C PRO A 116 3.27 -10.23 -6.50
N ASN A 117 2.32 -11.17 -6.42
CA ASN A 117 1.10 -11.10 -7.23
C ASN A 117 0.24 -9.89 -6.87
N PHE A 118 0.10 -9.60 -5.57
CA PHE A 118 -0.67 -8.43 -5.13
C PHE A 118 0.06 -7.11 -5.46
N THR A 119 1.39 -7.12 -5.49
CA THR A 119 2.17 -5.99 -6.01
C THR A 119 1.94 -5.80 -7.51
N ALA A 120 1.94 -6.89 -8.29
CA ALA A 120 1.68 -6.86 -9.73
C ALA A 120 0.25 -6.41 -10.05
N ALA A 121 -0.75 -6.88 -9.31
CA ALA A 121 -2.14 -6.46 -9.46
C ALA A 121 -2.31 -4.96 -9.21
N ASP A 122 -1.64 -4.42 -8.19
CA ASP A 122 -1.74 -3.01 -7.87
C ASP A 122 -0.93 -2.12 -8.84
N CYS A 123 0.23 -2.60 -9.30
CA CYS A 123 0.98 -2.00 -10.41
C CYS A 123 0.13 -1.89 -11.67
N LEU A 124 -0.57 -2.96 -12.05
CA LEU A 124 -1.46 -2.97 -13.20
C LEU A 124 -2.59 -1.95 -13.01
N ARG A 125 -3.23 -1.93 -11.84
CA ARG A 125 -4.31 -0.99 -11.52
C ARG A 125 -3.89 0.47 -11.61
N LEU A 126 -2.71 0.81 -11.11
CA LEU A 126 -2.25 2.20 -11.00
C LEU A 126 -1.49 2.70 -12.24
N LEU A 127 -0.67 1.85 -12.85
CA LEU A 127 0.20 2.21 -13.97
C LEU A 127 -0.33 1.73 -15.33
N GLY A 128 -1.22 0.74 -15.33
CA GLY A 128 -1.61 0.05 -16.57
C GLY A 128 -0.48 -0.83 -17.13
N ILE A 129 0.48 -1.23 -16.30
CA ILE A 129 1.63 -2.05 -16.73
C ILE A 129 1.43 -3.47 -16.20
N GLY A 130 1.00 -4.38 -17.08
CA GLY A 130 1.05 -5.80 -16.85
C GLY A 130 2.33 -6.42 -17.42
N ARG A 131 2.34 -7.76 -17.51
CA ARG A 131 3.49 -8.52 -18.02
C ARG A 131 3.87 -8.10 -19.44
N ASN A 132 2.91 -7.93 -20.33
CA ASN A 132 3.17 -7.63 -21.74
C ASN A 132 3.71 -6.21 -21.91
N GLU A 133 3.08 -5.24 -21.25
CA GLU A 133 3.51 -3.84 -21.27
C GLU A 133 4.91 -3.69 -20.66
N TYR A 134 5.23 -4.47 -19.62
CA TYR A 134 6.58 -4.54 -19.05
C TYR A 134 7.60 -5.05 -20.07
N LEU A 135 7.31 -6.14 -20.79
CA LEU A 135 8.23 -6.68 -21.80
C LEU A 135 8.51 -5.67 -22.91
N GLU A 136 7.50 -4.91 -23.34
CA GLU A 136 7.68 -3.81 -24.29
C GLU A 136 8.58 -2.70 -23.73
N LEU A 137 8.40 -2.32 -22.46
CA LEU A 137 9.24 -1.32 -21.80
C LEU A 137 10.69 -1.80 -21.67
N VAL A 138 10.92 -3.07 -21.34
CA VAL A 138 12.26 -3.68 -21.32
C VAL A 138 12.88 -3.64 -22.71
N ALA A 139 12.14 -4.02 -23.76
CA ALA A 139 12.62 -3.95 -25.13
C ALA A 139 13.02 -2.52 -25.53
N LYS A 140 12.17 -1.52 -25.23
CA LYS A 140 12.45 -0.09 -25.43
C LYS A 140 13.65 0.39 -24.60
N SER A 141 13.85 -0.15 -23.39
CA SER A 141 14.97 0.24 -22.52
C SER A 141 16.33 -0.23 -23.04
N ARG A 142 16.38 -1.31 -23.84
CA ARG A 142 17.63 -1.85 -24.40
C ARG A 142 18.27 -0.93 -25.43
N SER A 143 17.48 -0.11 -26.13
CA SER A 143 18.00 0.90 -27.06
C SER A 143 18.49 2.17 -26.36
N LEU A 144 18.26 2.32 -25.05
CA LEU A 144 18.75 3.46 -24.28
C LEU A 144 20.26 3.35 -24.05
N GLY A 145 20.97 4.45 -24.33
CA GLY A 145 22.40 4.57 -24.04
C GLY A 145 22.71 4.42 -22.54
N ARG A 146 23.94 4.03 -22.22
CA ARG A 146 24.39 3.79 -20.83
C ARG A 146 24.34 5.05 -19.96
N ARG A 147 24.64 6.23 -20.54
CA ARG A 147 24.67 7.50 -19.81
C ARG A 147 23.24 8.00 -19.57
N GLY A 148 22.87 8.20 -18.31
CA GLY A 148 21.54 8.70 -17.94
C GLY A 148 20.41 7.67 -18.12
N ARG A 149 20.74 6.37 -18.24
CA ARG A 149 19.77 5.28 -18.43
C ARG A 149 18.63 5.31 -17.41
N SER A 150 18.95 5.54 -16.14
CA SER A 150 17.97 5.62 -15.05
C SER A 150 16.91 6.73 -15.25
N LYS A 151 17.35 7.92 -15.70
CA LYS A 151 16.45 9.03 -16.05
C LYS A 151 15.63 8.71 -17.30
N ALA A 152 16.25 8.08 -18.29
CA ALA A 152 15.59 7.72 -19.54
C ALA A 152 14.51 6.62 -19.33
N ILE A 153 14.77 5.63 -18.46
CA ILE A 153 13.78 4.61 -18.07
C ILE A 153 12.55 5.26 -17.42
N ARG A 154 12.75 6.15 -16.44
CA ARG A 154 11.64 6.93 -15.85
C ARG A 154 10.92 7.80 -16.88
N GLY A 155 11.60 8.19 -17.96
CA GLY A 155 11.02 8.88 -19.11
C GLY A 155 10.01 8.03 -19.89
N LEU A 156 10.19 6.71 -19.93
CA LEU A 156 9.29 5.76 -20.61
C LEU A 156 8.03 5.42 -19.78
N LEU A 157 8.08 5.61 -18.46
CA LEU A 157 7.00 5.25 -17.55
C LEU A 157 5.89 6.32 -17.51
N PRO A 158 4.64 5.92 -17.18
CA PRO A 158 3.52 6.83 -17.03
C PRO A 158 3.83 8.02 -16.12
N LYS A 159 3.29 9.19 -16.45
CA LYS A 159 3.45 10.43 -15.66
C LYS A 159 2.29 10.72 -14.72
N VAL A 160 1.15 10.07 -14.96
CA VAL A 160 -0.07 10.20 -14.19
C VAL A 160 -0.66 8.81 -13.99
N PRO A 161 -1.33 8.55 -12.85
CA PRO A 161 -1.97 7.25 -12.62
C PRO A 161 -3.10 7.01 -13.62
N MET A 162 -3.45 5.74 -13.80
CA MET A 162 -4.65 5.32 -14.49
C MET A 162 -5.91 5.86 -13.81
N ASN A 163 -7.03 5.93 -14.56
CA ASN A 163 -8.32 6.23 -13.95
C ASN A 163 -8.82 5.00 -13.18
N ILE A 164 -8.46 4.90 -11.90
CA ILE A 164 -8.85 3.76 -11.08
C ILE A 164 -10.35 3.76 -10.78
N PRO A 165 -10.96 2.58 -10.58
CA PRO A 165 -12.28 2.50 -9.97
C PRO A 165 -12.24 3.09 -8.55
N MET A 166 -13.21 3.94 -8.22
CA MET A 166 -13.36 4.50 -6.87
C MET A 166 -14.73 4.13 -6.33
N GLN A 167 -14.81 3.76 -5.05
CA GLN A 167 -16.11 3.53 -4.40
C GLN A 167 -16.55 4.77 -3.62
N PRO A 168 -17.87 5.04 -3.55
CA PRO A 168 -18.39 6.19 -2.83
C PRO A 168 -18.17 6.12 -1.32
N TRP A 169 -17.99 4.94 -0.74
CA TRP A 169 -17.74 4.77 0.69
C TRP A 169 -16.27 4.94 1.09
N TRP A 170 -15.36 5.08 0.12
CA TRP A 170 -13.94 5.34 0.40
C TRP A 170 -13.74 6.72 1.04
N ARG A 171 -12.59 6.89 1.66
CA ARG A 171 -12.18 8.16 2.27
C ARG A 171 -11.22 8.90 1.36
N VAL A 172 -11.46 10.20 1.20
CA VAL A 172 -10.57 11.13 0.55
C VAL A 172 -9.72 11.81 1.61
N GLU A 173 -8.40 11.65 1.49
CA GLU A 173 -7.41 12.20 2.40
C GLU A 173 -6.54 13.22 1.66
N LEU A 174 -6.19 14.32 2.34
CA LEU A 174 -5.25 15.30 1.81
C LEU A 174 -3.84 14.71 1.70
N GLY A 175 -3.17 14.91 0.57
CA GLY A 175 -1.77 14.59 0.39
C GLY A 175 -0.83 15.69 0.92
N TYR A 176 0.40 15.72 0.41
CA TYR A 176 1.32 16.82 0.66
C TYR A 176 1.20 17.86 -0.46
N VAL A 177 0.47 18.94 -0.19
CA VAL A 177 0.15 20.00 -1.15
C VAL A 177 1.05 21.21 -0.90
N LEU A 178 1.74 21.69 -1.94
CA LEU A 178 2.51 22.93 -1.92
C LEU A 178 1.73 24.08 -2.58
N GLU A 179 2.13 25.32 -2.31
CA GLU A 179 1.51 26.51 -2.93
C GLU A 179 1.56 26.46 -4.46
N GLU A 180 2.67 25.94 -5.03
CA GLU A 180 2.83 25.73 -6.47
C GLU A 180 1.80 24.75 -7.07
N ASP A 181 1.35 23.77 -6.28
CA ASP A 181 0.35 22.79 -6.71
C ASP A 181 -1.05 23.41 -6.77
N VAL A 182 -1.30 24.46 -5.99
CA VAL A 182 -2.61 25.14 -5.86
C VAL A 182 -2.84 26.16 -6.98
N LYS A 183 -1.79 26.83 -7.46
CA LYS A 183 -1.87 27.85 -8.52
C LYS A 183 -2.65 27.39 -9.77
N PRO A 184 -2.45 26.17 -10.31
CA PRO A 184 -3.16 25.69 -11.50
C PRO A 184 -4.49 24.98 -11.20
N LEU A 185 -5.04 25.11 -10.00
CA LEU A 185 -6.32 24.49 -9.64
C LEU A 185 -7.50 25.41 -9.98
N SER A 186 -8.60 24.78 -10.38
CA SER A 186 -9.92 25.42 -10.48
C SER A 186 -10.49 25.74 -9.09
N GLU A 187 -11.50 26.61 -9.03
CA GLU A 187 -12.13 26.99 -7.77
C GLU A 187 -12.78 25.79 -7.03
N SER A 188 -13.34 24.82 -7.77
CA SER A 188 -13.89 23.60 -7.15
C SER A 188 -12.81 22.66 -6.61
N GLU A 189 -11.66 22.56 -7.29
CA GLU A 189 -10.49 21.83 -6.80
C GLU A 189 -9.92 22.47 -5.52
N LYS A 190 -9.78 23.82 -5.50
CA LYS A 190 -9.33 24.55 -4.31
C LYS A 190 -10.29 24.39 -3.14
N ALA A 191 -11.60 24.56 -3.37
CA ALA A 191 -12.62 24.40 -2.34
C ALA A 191 -12.61 23.00 -1.71
N LEU A 192 -12.32 21.96 -2.49
CA LEU A 192 -12.16 20.61 -1.94
C LEU A 192 -10.87 20.47 -1.11
N ILE A 193 -9.77 21.08 -1.53
CA ILE A 193 -8.54 21.10 -0.71
C ILE A 193 -8.79 21.83 0.62
N ASP A 194 -9.41 23.00 0.58
CA ASP A 194 -9.74 23.78 1.79
C ASP A 194 -10.65 22.97 2.73
N LEU A 195 -11.66 22.29 2.18
CA LEU A 195 -12.53 21.39 2.95
C LEU A 195 -11.74 20.27 3.66
N LEU A 196 -10.76 19.67 2.99
CA LEU A 196 -9.91 18.62 3.58
C LEU A 196 -8.94 19.16 4.62
N ILE A 197 -8.48 20.41 4.48
CA ILE A 197 -7.66 21.10 5.49
C ILE A 197 -8.50 21.37 6.74
N ASP A 198 -9.70 21.92 6.56
CA ASP A 198 -10.55 22.40 7.65
C ASP A 198 -11.25 21.26 8.40
N ARG A 199 -11.72 20.25 7.67
CA ARG A 199 -12.57 19.17 8.22
C ARG A 199 -11.91 17.80 8.19
N GLY A 200 -10.69 17.70 7.68
CA GLY A 200 -9.99 16.43 7.52
C GLY A 200 -10.67 15.51 6.49
N SER A 201 -10.43 14.21 6.67
CA SER A 201 -10.96 13.12 5.84
C SER A 201 -12.44 13.29 5.46
N GLN A 202 -12.78 13.15 4.18
CA GLN A 202 -14.16 13.20 3.70
C GLN A 202 -14.58 11.88 3.03
N THR A 203 -15.87 11.56 3.04
CA THR A 203 -16.41 10.40 2.29
C THR A 203 -16.46 10.74 0.80
N ALA A 204 -15.89 9.90 -0.06
CA ALA A 204 -15.77 10.19 -1.49
C ALA A 204 -17.13 10.46 -2.16
N GLY A 205 -18.15 9.66 -1.82
CA GLY A 205 -19.50 9.73 -2.36
C GLY A 205 -20.20 11.06 -2.14
N THR A 206 -19.83 11.81 -1.10
CA THR A 206 -20.44 13.12 -0.80
C THR A 206 -19.80 14.26 -1.59
N LEU A 207 -18.71 14.00 -2.32
CA LEU A 207 -17.94 14.97 -3.07
C LEU A 207 -18.20 14.86 -4.58
N ASP A 208 -17.86 15.89 -5.34
CA ASP A 208 -17.85 15.79 -6.79
C ASP A 208 -16.78 14.79 -7.27
N TYR A 209 -17.23 13.72 -7.92
CA TYR A 209 -16.40 12.65 -8.43
C TYR A 209 -15.29 13.12 -9.38
N ASN A 210 -15.58 14.09 -10.25
CA ASN A 210 -14.61 14.57 -11.23
C ASN A 210 -13.51 15.41 -10.57
N VAL A 211 -13.87 16.16 -9.52
CA VAL A 211 -12.90 16.91 -8.71
C VAL A 211 -12.00 15.94 -7.95
N VAL A 212 -12.57 14.93 -7.27
CA VAL A 212 -11.82 13.87 -6.58
C VAL A 212 -10.88 13.16 -7.55
N LYS A 213 -11.39 12.70 -8.70
CA LYS A 213 -10.60 12.05 -9.74
C LYS A 213 -9.44 12.92 -10.22
N THR A 214 -9.66 14.22 -10.44
CA THR A 214 -8.62 15.13 -10.94
C THR A 214 -7.54 15.37 -9.89
N LEU A 215 -7.93 15.68 -8.65
CA LEU A 215 -6.97 15.85 -7.55
C LEU A 215 -6.16 14.58 -7.27
N TYR A 216 -6.79 13.41 -7.35
CA TYR A 216 -6.10 12.12 -7.21
C TYR A 216 -5.06 11.92 -8.31
N ARG A 217 -5.42 12.23 -9.56
CA ARG A 217 -4.48 12.14 -10.70
C ARG A 217 -3.32 13.11 -10.61
N ARG A 218 -3.51 14.26 -9.96
CA ARG A 218 -2.43 15.23 -9.64
C ARG A 218 -1.59 14.80 -8.43
N GLY A 219 -2.00 13.76 -7.68
CA GLY A 219 -1.31 13.31 -6.48
C GLY A 219 -1.51 14.21 -5.25
N LEU A 220 -2.51 15.09 -5.28
CA LEU A 220 -2.79 16.05 -4.20
C LEU A 220 -3.68 15.47 -3.10
N ILE A 221 -4.36 14.36 -3.41
CA ILE A 221 -5.11 13.55 -2.44
C ILE A 221 -4.70 12.09 -2.59
N TYR A 222 -5.00 11.30 -1.56
CA TYR A 222 -4.98 9.84 -1.66
C TYR A 222 -6.28 9.27 -1.13
N LEU A 223 -6.52 8.00 -1.43
CA LEU A 223 -7.75 7.31 -1.07
C LEU A 223 -7.46 6.27 0.00
N ASP A 224 -8.22 6.33 1.09
CA ASP A 224 -8.25 5.28 2.10
C ASP A 224 -9.53 4.42 1.95
N VAL A 225 -9.39 3.13 2.24
CA VAL A 225 -10.43 2.12 2.08
C VAL A 225 -10.73 1.58 3.47
N PRO A 226 -11.66 2.21 4.21
CA PRO A 226 -11.86 1.94 5.62
C PRO A 226 -12.54 0.60 5.83
N ILE A 227 -11.95 -0.28 6.66
CA ILE A 227 -12.53 -1.58 7.02
C ILE A 227 -12.65 -1.67 8.54
N THR A 228 -13.83 -2.04 9.01
CA THR A 228 -14.16 -2.29 10.42
C THR A 228 -14.07 -3.78 10.74
N ALA A 229 -14.17 -4.11 12.03
CA ALA A 229 -14.12 -5.49 12.49
C ALA A 229 -15.42 -6.26 12.15
N GLU A 230 -16.52 -5.51 12.01
CA GLU A 230 -17.88 -5.98 11.79
C GLU A 230 -18.22 -6.11 10.29
N ASP A 231 -17.37 -5.56 9.43
CA ASP A 231 -17.56 -5.61 7.98
C ASP A 231 -17.54 -7.05 7.47
N ARG A 232 -18.29 -7.27 6.39
CA ARG A 232 -18.32 -8.50 5.63
C ARG A 232 -18.05 -8.19 4.18
N VAL A 233 -17.24 -9.02 3.55
CA VAL A 233 -16.87 -8.88 2.15
C VAL A 233 -17.07 -10.20 1.43
N SER A 234 -17.31 -10.14 0.14
CA SER A 234 -17.30 -11.32 -0.73
C SER A 234 -16.14 -11.23 -1.71
N VAL A 235 -15.54 -12.37 -2.00
CA VAL A 235 -14.52 -12.52 -3.06
C VAL A 235 -15.18 -13.32 -4.19
N PRO A 236 -15.37 -12.72 -5.38
CA PRO A 236 -15.92 -13.46 -6.51
C PRO A 236 -14.93 -14.55 -6.97
N PRO A 237 -15.41 -15.63 -7.62
CA PRO A 237 -14.53 -16.66 -8.15
C PRO A 237 -13.50 -16.06 -9.14
N LEU A 238 -12.22 -16.09 -8.78
CA LEU A 238 -11.16 -15.56 -9.63
C LEU A 238 -10.85 -16.54 -10.77
N LYS A 239 -11.52 -16.38 -11.91
CA LYS A 239 -11.21 -17.15 -13.12
C LYS A 239 -9.83 -16.74 -13.64
N GLY A 240 -8.84 -17.65 -13.54
CA GLY A 240 -7.51 -17.45 -14.12
C GLY A 240 -6.49 -16.79 -13.21
N PHE A 241 -6.80 -16.56 -11.92
CA PHE A 241 -5.79 -16.10 -10.96
C PHE A 241 -4.80 -17.20 -10.65
N VAL A 242 -3.54 -16.98 -11.03
CA VAL A 242 -2.44 -17.92 -10.78
C VAL A 242 -1.62 -17.39 -9.62
N MET A 243 -1.64 -18.13 -8.50
CA MET A 243 -0.76 -17.86 -7.37
C MET A 243 0.68 -18.29 -7.71
N ASN A 244 1.53 -17.33 -8.08
CA ASN A 244 2.98 -17.52 -8.12
C ASN A 244 3.53 -17.99 -6.75
N ARG A 245 4.67 -18.70 -6.77
CA ARG A 245 5.36 -19.14 -5.54
C ARG A 245 5.75 -17.94 -4.68
N ILE A 246 5.53 -18.07 -3.37
CA ILE A 246 5.79 -17.05 -2.35
C ILE A 246 7.28 -16.63 -2.39
N ALA A 247 7.54 -15.34 -2.62
CA ALA A 247 8.89 -14.76 -2.64
C ALA A 247 9.45 -14.40 -1.24
N GLY A 248 8.78 -14.85 -0.18
CA GLY A 248 9.17 -14.59 1.22
C GLY A 248 8.64 -13.27 1.80
N ASP A 249 7.69 -12.60 1.13
CA ASP A 249 6.97 -11.45 1.70
C ASP A 249 5.94 -11.92 2.75
N TYR A 250 6.07 -11.40 3.97
CA TYR A 250 5.19 -11.70 5.09
C TYR A 250 3.74 -11.30 4.79
N PHE A 251 3.53 -10.12 4.19
CA PHE A 251 2.18 -9.61 3.98
C PHE A 251 1.48 -10.36 2.85
N GLU A 252 2.19 -10.69 1.76
CA GLU A 252 1.63 -11.54 0.70
C GLU A 252 1.22 -12.93 1.20
N THR A 253 2.00 -13.53 2.10
CA THR A 253 1.64 -14.80 2.73
C THR A 253 0.34 -14.67 3.53
N LEU A 254 0.17 -13.56 4.27
CA LEU A 254 -1.08 -13.27 4.97
C LEU A 254 -2.23 -13.09 3.99
N LEU A 255 -2.02 -12.35 2.89
CA LEU A 255 -3.03 -12.17 1.86
C LEU A 255 -3.51 -13.55 1.37
N TYR A 256 -2.64 -14.47 0.96
CA TYR A 256 -3.13 -15.80 0.54
C TYR A 256 -3.95 -16.54 1.61
N LYS A 257 -3.57 -16.44 2.88
CA LYS A 257 -4.35 -17.05 3.98
C LYS A 257 -5.75 -16.43 4.09
N VAL A 258 -5.85 -15.10 4.03
CA VAL A 258 -7.13 -14.38 4.03
C VAL A 258 -7.94 -14.77 2.80
N PHE A 259 -7.33 -14.75 1.61
CA PHE A 259 -7.98 -15.08 0.34
C PHE A 259 -8.67 -16.45 0.34
N VAL A 260 -8.01 -17.49 0.88
CA VAL A 260 -8.54 -18.85 0.92
C VAL A 260 -9.60 -19.04 2.01
N SER A 261 -9.58 -18.21 3.06
CA SER A 261 -10.43 -18.37 4.24
C SER A 261 -11.62 -17.42 4.29
N ILE A 262 -11.69 -16.47 3.35
CA ILE A 262 -12.74 -15.45 3.32
C ILE A 262 -14.06 -16.05 2.85
N ASP A 263 -15.14 -15.65 3.52
CA ASP A 263 -16.50 -16.09 3.24
C ASP A 263 -17.47 -14.93 3.49
N GLU A 264 -18.56 -14.88 2.72
CA GLU A 264 -19.51 -13.76 2.74
C GLU A 264 -20.34 -13.66 4.03
N HIS A 265 -20.39 -14.74 4.82
CA HIS A 265 -21.10 -14.79 6.09
C HIS A 265 -20.22 -14.50 7.30
N THR A 266 -18.90 -14.38 7.11
CA THR A 266 -17.92 -14.19 8.18
C THR A 266 -17.49 -12.72 8.26
N THR A 267 -17.46 -12.15 9.46
CA THR A 267 -16.94 -10.80 9.71
C THR A 267 -15.41 -10.78 9.70
N VAL A 268 -14.81 -9.60 9.52
CA VAL A 268 -13.35 -9.43 9.58
C VAL A 268 -12.77 -9.88 10.94
N ALA A 269 -13.47 -9.64 12.05
CA ALA A 269 -13.05 -10.12 13.37
C ALA A 269 -13.10 -11.64 13.51
N GLU A 270 -14.19 -12.28 13.06
CA GLU A 270 -14.31 -13.73 13.07
C GLU A 270 -13.21 -14.38 12.21
N LEU A 271 -12.94 -13.81 11.04
CA LEU A 271 -11.86 -14.26 10.16
C LEU A 271 -10.49 -14.15 10.82
N ALA A 272 -10.22 -13.05 11.53
CA ALA A 272 -8.99 -12.88 12.30
C ALA A 272 -8.82 -13.93 13.39
N ASN A 273 -9.90 -14.27 14.10
CA ASN A 273 -9.92 -15.34 15.10
C ASN A 273 -9.65 -16.71 14.46
N VAL A 274 -10.26 -17.02 13.32
CA VAL A 274 -10.03 -18.30 12.61
C VAL A 274 -8.57 -18.41 12.16
N LEU A 275 -8.00 -17.33 11.63
CA LEU A 275 -6.62 -17.29 11.17
C LEU A 275 -5.58 -17.21 12.29
N GLN A 276 -6.00 -16.92 13.52
CA GLN A 276 -5.11 -16.63 14.66
C GLN A 276 -4.12 -15.50 14.34
N VAL A 277 -4.63 -14.42 13.71
CA VAL A 277 -3.86 -13.24 13.31
C VAL A 277 -4.49 -12.00 13.93
N GLU A 278 -3.69 -10.96 14.20
CA GLU A 278 -4.21 -9.68 14.68
C GLU A 278 -5.27 -9.10 13.73
N CYS A 279 -6.41 -8.68 14.28
CA CYS A 279 -7.53 -8.17 13.51
C CYS A 279 -7.15 -6.99 12.60
N GLU A 280 -6.24 -6.12 13.03
CA GLU A 280 -5.76 -5.00 12.23
C GLU A 280 -5.05 -5.44 10.94
N LEU A 281 -4.31 -6.55 10.96
CA LEU A 281 -3.67 -7.09 9.75
C LEU A 281 -4.71 -7.66 8.77
N VAL A 282 -5.78 -8.27 9.27
CA VAL A 282 -6.88 -8.76 8.44
C VAL A 282 -7.67 -7.59 7.84
N LYS A 283 -7.92 -6.51 8.60
CA LYS A 283 -8.51 -5.28 8.05
C LYS A 283 -7.67 -4.70 6.92
N GLN A 284 -6.35 -4.66 7.06
CA GLN A 284 -5.43 -4.20 6.02
C GLN A 284 -5.50 -5.08 4.75
N ALA A 285 -5.55 -6.40 4.92
CA ALA A 285 -5.71 -7.34 3.81
C ALA A 285 -7.04 -7.13 3.07
N VAL A 286 -8.15 -7.03 3.80
CA VAL A 286 -9.49 -6.80 3.22
C VAL A 286 -9.58 -5.43 2.56
N SER A 287 -8.97 -4.40 3.15
CA SER A 287 -8.85 -3.05 2.58
C SER A 287 -8.13 -3.10 1.24
N LEU A 288 -7.02 -3.84 1.15
CA LEU A 288 -6.31 -4.06 -0.11
C LEU A 288 -7.19 -4.77 -1.14
N TYR A 289 -7.90 -5.84 -0.77
CA TYR A 289 -8.76 -6.56 -1.71
C TYR A 289 -9.87 -5.69 -2.29
N CYS A 290 -10.52 -4.89 -1.45
CA CYS A 290 -11.51 -3.93 -1.92
C CYS A 290 -10.88 -2.88 -2.85
N ARG A 291 -9.65 -2.44 -2.55
CA ARG A 291 -8.90 -1.46 -3.34
C ARG A 291 -8.52 -1.96 -4.72
N VAL A 292 -8.03 -3.19 -4.81
CA VAL A 292 -7.58 -3.78 -6.08
C VAL A 292 -8.71 -4.46 -6.86
N GLY A 293 -9.87 -4.67 -6.22
CA GLY A 293 -11.06 -5.26 -6.85
C GLY A 293 -11.19 -6.77 -6.68
N PHE A 294 -10.39 -7.40 -5.81
CA PHE A 294 -10.55 -8.81 -5.44
C PHE A 294 -11.72 -9.07 -4.50
N ALA A 295 -12.19 -8.06 -3.76
CA ALA A 295 -13.33 -8.20 -2.86
C ALA A 295 -14.34 -7.07 -3.01
N HIS A 296 -15.59 -7.36 -2.68
CA HIS A 296 -16.67 -6.40 -2.60
C HIS A 296 -17.17 -6.28 -1.17
N HIS A 297 -17.32 -5.04 -0.70
CA HIS A 297 -17.95 -4.77 0.57
C HIS A 297 -19.45 -5.06 0.47
N LEU A 298 -19.99 -5.94 1.33
CA LEU A 298 -21.39 -6.39 1.21
C LEU A 298 -22.40 -5.36 1.70
N ARG A 299 -22.04 -4.58 2.73
CA ARG A 299 -22.91 -3.53 3.31
C ARG A 299 -22.15 -2.22 3.52
N PRO A 300 -21.70 -1.56 2.45
CA PRO A 300 -20.92 -0.33 2.58
C PRO A 300 -21.74 0.72 3.33
N PRO A 301 -21.11 1.58 4.15
CA PRO A 301 -21.81 2.64 4.86
C PRO A 301 -22.65 3.49 3.89
N PRO A 302 -23.91 3.82 4.23
CA PRO A 302 -24.76 4.63 3.38
C PRO A 302 -24.15 6.03 3.25
N ALA A 303 -24.02 6.52 2.01
CA ALA A 303 -23.53 7.86 1.72
C ALA A 303 -24.59 8.63 0.91
N THR A 304 -24.79 9.90 1.25
CA THR A 304 -25.57 10.80 0.39
C THR A 304 -24.74 11.07 -0.86
N LEU A 305 -25.12 10.46 -1.98
CA LEU A 305 -24.32 10.50 -3.20
C LEU A 305 -24.47 11.83 -3.93
N HIS A 306 -23.36 12.51 -4.18
CA HIS A 306 -23.32 13.64 -5.10
C HIS A 306 -23.74 13.19 -6.52
N PRO A 307 -24.52 13.98 -7.27
CA PRO A 307 -25.08 13.55 -8.57
C PRO A 307 -24.05 13.05 -9.60
N SER A 308 -22.82 13.56 -9.53
CA SER A 308 -21.70 13.14 -10.40
C SER A 308 -21.38 11.64 -10.32
N TRP A 309 -21.73 10.96 -9.22
CA TRP A 309 -21.43 9.55 -9.01
C TRP A 309 -22.28 8.60 -9.87
N ARG A 310 -23.36 9.08 -10.49
CA ARG A 310 -24.19 8.28 -11.42
C ARG A 310 -23.41 7.76 -12.64
N HIS A 311 -22.36 8.48 -13.03
CA HIS A 311 -21.49 8.14 -14.16
C HIS A 311 -20.03 7.92 -13.73
N ALA A 312 -19.81 7.70 -12.43
CA ALA A 312 -18.46 7.46 -11.91
C ALA A 312 -17.92 6.11 -12.36
N HIS A 313 -16.61 6.05 -12.56
CA HIS A 313 -15.92 4.77 -12.76
C HIS A 313 -15.77 4.07 -11.41
N THR A 314 -16.68 3.13 -11.12
CA THR A 314 -16.74 2.40 -9.85
C THR A 314 -16.46 0.90 -10.02
N HIS A 315 -16.28 0.41 -11.24
CA HIS A 315 -16.01 -1.01 -11.51
C HIS A 315 -14.69 -1.18 -12.27
N PRO A 316 -13.90 -2.24 -12.00
CA PRO A 316 -12.72 -2.55 -12.79
C PRO A 316 -13.08 -2.80 -14.26
N GLN A 317 -12.27 -2.30 -15.20
CA GLN A 317 -12.42 -2.63 -16.63
C GLN A 317 -11.92 -4.04 -16.96
N HIS A 318 -10.96 -4.53 -16.17
CA HIS A 318 -10.42 -5.88 -16.26
C HIS A 318 -10.50 -6.55 -14.88
N PRO A 319 -10.86 -7.85 -14.82
CA PRO A 319 -10.74 -8.59 -13.58
C PRO A 319 -9.27 -8.61 -13.13
N PRO A 320 -9.01 -8.45 -11.82
CA PRO A 320 -7.65 -8.42 -11.27
C PRO A 320 -6.94 -9.77 -11.30
#